data_AF-A0A3M9X0V6-F1
#
_entry.id   AF-A0A3M9X0V6-F1
#
_cell.length_a   1.000
_cell.length_b   1.000
_cell.length_c   1.000
_cell.angle_alpha   90.00
_cell.angle_beta   90.00
_cell.angle_gamma   90.00
#
_symmetry.space_group_name_H-M   'P 1'
#
loop_
_entity.id
_entity.type
_entity.pdbx_description
1 polymer ?
#
loop_
_entity_poly.entity_id
_entity_poly.type
_entity_poly.pdbx_seq_one_letter_code
_entity_poly.pdbx_strand_id
1 'polypeptide(L)'
;MKAEYAELVLLEQSLACAEGMSRPFSDRVGDVAEKTGGSILFDIRVDGDIQIQRMAAIEYGADGTVAIVMDKNGKLSSALVDEDNNHLVVELTAWNSLPMAEQVVVSYSGAAASLLAKLRKSGRFDRST
;
A
#
# COMPACT_ATOMS: atom_id res chain seq x y z
N MET A 1 16.42 9.13 -0.19
CA MET A 1 16.75 7.79 0.35
C MET A 1 15.83 7.41 1.53
N LYS A 2 14.51 7.68 1.46
CA LYS A 2 13.53 7.29 2.51
C LYS A 2 12.70 6.05 2.18
N ALA A 3 12.46 5.80 0.90
CA ALA A 3 11.70 4.65 0.42
C ALA A 3 12.33 3.30 0.79
N GLU A 4 13.66 3.20 0.86
CA GLU A 4 14.37 1.99 1.26
C GLU A 4 14.17 1.65 2.76
N TYR A 5 13.90 2.66 3.59
CA TYR A 5 13.61 2.44 5.01
C TYR A 5 12.21 1.87 5.25
N ALA A 6 11.29 1.98 4.28
CA ALA A 6 9.97 1.35 4.38
C ALA A 6 10.10 -0.18 4.44
N GLU A 7 10.92 -0.79 3.58
CA GLU A 7 11.20 -2.24 3.61
C GLU A 7 11.82 -2.68 4.94
N LEU A 8 12.71 -1.86 5.51
CA LEU A 8 13.34 -2.16 6.80
C LEU A 8 12.30 -2.22 7.93
N VAL A 9 11.38 -1.24 7.98
CA VAL A 9 10.32 -1.23 8.99
C VAL A 9 9.32 -2.37 8.79
N LEU A 10 9.02 -2.74 7.54
CA LEU A 10 8.17 -3.91 7.25
C LEU A 10 8.81 -5.21 7.72
N LEU A 11 10.13 -5.35 7.58
CA LEU A 11 10.88 -6.49 8.10
C LEU A 11 10.83 -6.55 9.64
N GLU A 12 11.04 -5.41 10.33
CA GLU A 12 10.89 -5.33 11.79
C GLU A 12 9.50 -5.77 12.24
N GLN A 13 8.45 -5.30 11.55
CA GLN A 13 7.07 -5.68 11.84
C GLN A 13 6.81 -7.18 11.60
N SER A 14 7.40 -7.75 10.54
CA SER A 14 7.28 -9.18 10.28
C SER A 14 7.91 -10.03 11.38
N LEU A 15 9.03 -9.57 11.96
CA LEU A 15 9.68 -10.24 13.09
C LEU A 15 8.84 -10.09 14.37
N ALA A 16 8.27 -8.91 14.62
CA ALA A 16 7.42 -8.65 15.78
C ALA A 16 6.06 -9.38 15.73
N CYS A 17 5.53 -9.67 14.53
CA CYS A 17 4.25 -10.37 14.37
C CYS A 17 4.32 -11.89 14.65
N ALA A 18 5.51 -12.46 14.86
CA ALA A 18 5.67 -13.88 15.17
C ALA A 18 5.03 -14.32 16.51
N GLU A 19 4.65 -13.37 17.37
CA GLU A 19 4.10 -13.62 18.71
C GLU A 19 2.56 -13.74 18.77
N GLY A 20 1.86 -13.86 17.63
CA GLY A 20 0.51 -14.46 17.57
C GLY A 20 -0.68 -13.52 17.40
N MET A 21 -0.50 -12.20 17.33
CA MET A 21 -1.55 -11.26 16.89
C MET A 21 -0.99 -10.25 15.89
N SER A 22 -1.39 -10.38 14.62
CA SER A 22 -1.04 -9.37 13.60
C SER A 22 -1.85 -8.10 13.84
N ARG A 23 -1.18 -6.96 14.00
CA ARG A 23 -1.85 -5.65 14.09
C ARG A 23 -2.66 -5.35 12.82
N PRO A 24 -3.72 -4.51 12.91
CA PRO A 24 -4.44 -4.01 11.75
C PRO A 24 -3.49 -3.40 10.70
N PHE A 25 -3.86 -3.53 9.42
CA PHE A 25 -3.09 -2.98 8.31
C PHE A 25 -2.83 -1.48 8.44
N SER A 26 -3.87 -0.72 8.79
CA SER A 26 -3.80 0.73 9.00
C SER A 26 -2.72 1.12 10.01
N ASP A 27 -2.66 0.38 11.12
CA ASP A 27 -1.71 0.66 12.20
C ASP A 27 -0.28 0.36 11.75
N ARG A 28 -0.10 -0.73 10.99
CA ARG A 28 1.20 -1.11 10.44
C ARG A 28 1.70 -0.12 9.39
N VAL A 29 0.82 0.38 8.53
CA VAL A 29 1.16 1.43 7.55
C VAL A 29 1.44 2.75 8.26
N GLY A 30 0.67 3.08 9.30
CA GLY A 30 0.90 4.21 10.20
C GLY A 30 2.29 4.16 10.84
N ASP A 31 2.66 3.04 11.45
CA ASP A 31 3.97 2.81 12.04
C ASP A 31 5.10 3.00 11.00
N VAL A 32 4.90 2.55 9.74
CA VAL A 32 5.87 2.78 8.66
C VAL A 32 5.99 4.26 8.35
N ALA A 33 4.86 4.94 8.11
CA ALA A 33 4.84 6.36 7.77
C ALA A 33 5.49 7.22 8.87
N GLU A 34 5.16 6.98 10.13
CA GLU A 34 5.75 7.68 11.28
C GLU A 34 7.26 7.45 11.37
N LYS A 35 7.71 6.19 11.36
CA LYS A 35 9.14 5.85 11.50
C LYS A 35 10.00 6.34 10.33
N THR A 36 9.43 6.43 9.14
CA THR A 36 10.14 6.86 7.92
C THR A 36 9.95 8.35 7.61
N GLY A 37 9.08 9.04 8.36
CA GLY A 37 8.71 10.43 8.15
C GLY A 37 8.04 10.64 6.78
N GLY A 38 7.16 9.73 6.39
CA GLY A 38 6.31 9.81 5.20
C GLY A 38 4.85 10.10 5.55
N SER A 39 4.05 10.39 4.53
CA SER A 39 2.62 10.71 4.66
C SER A 39 1.77 9.67 3.95
N ILE A 40 0.76 9.13 4.62
CA ILE A 40 -0.18 8.18 4.01
C ILE A 40 -1.07 8.94 3.03
N LEU A 41 -1.09 8.50 1.77
CA LEU A 41 -1.95 9.05 0.72
C LEU A 41 -3.31 8.36 0.68
N PHE A 42 -3.34 7.03 0.78
CA PHE A 42 -4.56 6.24 0.86
C PHE A 42 -4.34 4.91 1.59
N ASP A 43 -5.42 4.32 2.11
CA ASP A 43 -5.53 2.94 2.60
C ASP A 43 -6.86 2.37 2.10
N ILE A 44 -6.79 1.38 1.20
CA ILE A 44 -7.95 0.82 0.53
C ILE A 44 -7.97 -0.71 0.63
N ARG A 45 -9.18 -1.28 0.47
CA ARG A 45 -9.34 -2.71 0.22
C ARG A 45 -9.08 -3.00 -1.25
N VAL A 46 -8.60 -4.20 -1.54
CA VAL A 46 -8.48 -4.67 -2.92
C VAL A 46 -9.50 -5.78 -3.10
N ASP A 47 -10.65 -5.40 -3.65
CA ASP A 47 -11.73 -6.34 -3.91
C ASP A 47 -11.50 -7.09 -5.23
N GLY A 48 -11.75 -8.39 -5.24
CA GLY A 48 -11.64 -9.24 -6.43
C GLY A 48 -10.24 -9.79 -6.73
N ASP A 49 -9.21 -9.41 -5.97
CA ASP A 49 -7.87 -10.01 -6.11
C ASP A 49 -7.73 -11.32 -5.31
N ILE A 50 -7.05 -12.30 -5.89
CA ILE A 50 -6.90 -13.63 -5.28
C ILE A 50 -5.83 -13.67 -4.18
N GLN A 51 -4.85 -12.76 -4.19
CA GLN A 51 -3.68 -12.78 -3.30
C GLN A 51 -3.65 -11.59 -2.37
N ILE A 52 -3.95 -10.39 -2.88
CA ILE A 52 -3.89 -9.13 -2.15
C ILE A 52 -5.26 -8.78 -1.60
N GLN A 53 -5.31 -8.31 -0.35
CA GLN A 53 -6.55 -7.87 0.30
C GLN A 53 -6.57 -6.38 0.62
N ARG A 54 -5.40 -5.74 0.78
CA ARG A 54 -5.29 -4.31 1.05
C ARG A 54 -4.08 -3.69 0.39
N MET A 55 -4.17 -2.39 0.12
CA MET A 55 -3.12 -1.59 -0.45
C MET A 55 -3.16 -0.19 0.15
N ALA A 56 -1.98 0.38 0.39
CA ALA A 56 -1.79 1.76 0.81
C ALA A 56 -0.62 2.38 0.05
N ALA A 57 -0.55 3.71 0.05
CA ALA A 57 0.59 4.44 -0.48
C ALA A 57 1.11 5.45 0.54
N ILE A 58 2.43 5.59 0.63
CA ILE A 58 3.13 6.57 1.46
C ILE A 58 3.99 7.46 0.57
N GLU A 59 3.82 8.77 0.69
CA GLU A 59 4.62 9.78 0.01
C GLU A 59 5.82 10.21 0.86
N TYR A 60 6.97 10.40 0.21
CA TYR A 60 8.21 10.89 0.81
C TYR A 60 8.74 12.17 0.14
N GLY A 61 7.87 12.95 -0.50
CA GLY A 61 8.24 14.16 -1.24
C GLY A 61 9.18 13.84 -2.40
N ALA A 62 10.39 14.42 -2.40
CA ALA A 62 11.39 14.20 -3.46
C ALA A 62 11.90 12.75 -3.55
N ASP A 63 11.66 11.92 -2.52
CA ASP A 63 12.03 10.51 -2.50
C ASP A 63 10.98 9.58 -3.13
N GLY A 64 9.89 10.14 -3.66
CA GLY A 64 8.85 9.41 -4.39
C GLY A 64 7.78 8.79 -3.49
N THR A 65 6.99 7.90 -4.07
CA THR A 65 5.87 7.21 -3.41
C THR A 65 6.15 5.72 -3.29
N VAL A 66 5.86 5.14 -2.12
CA VAL A 66 5.93 3.70 -1.87
C VAL A 66 4.53 3.14 -1.69
N ALA A 67 4.20 2.12 -2.48
CA ALA A 67 3.02 1.30 -2.27
C ALA A 67 3.32 0.16 -1.29
N ILE A 68 2.44 -0.05 -0.31
CA ILE A 68 2.47 -1.19 0.62
C ILE A 68 1.23 -2.03 0.34
N VAL A 69 1.40 -3.32 0.11
CA VAL A 69 0.29 -4.26 -0.05
C VAL A 69 0.29 -5.28 1.07
N MET A 70 -0.89 -5.79 1.40
CA MET A 70 -1.07 -6.91 2.31
C MET A 70 -1.72 -8.08 1.58
N ASP A 71 -1.09 -9.24 1.68
CA ASP A 71 -1.69 -10.49 1.19
C ASP A 71 -2.77 -11.02 2.14
N LYS A 72 -3.51 -12.03 1.69
CA LYS A 72 -4.57 -12.68 2.49
C LYS A 72 -4.07 -13.41 3.74
N ASN A 73 -2.77 -13.66 3.84
CA ASN A 73 -2.14 -14.24 5.03
C ASN A 73 -1.65 -13.16 6.02
N GLY A 74 -1.85 -11.88 5.71
CA GLY A 74 -1.41 -10.76 6.54
C GLY A 74 0.05 -10.36 6.33
N LYS A 75 0.74 -10.92 5.33
CA LYS A 75 2.11 -10.54 4.98
C LYS A 75 2.11 -9.20 4.24
N LEU A 76 3.04 -8.32 4.62
CA LEU A 76 3.26 -7.05 3.93
C LEU A 76 4.40 -7.14 2.94
N SER A 77 4.32 -6.34 1.90
CA SER A 77 5.38 -6.15 0.92
C SER A 77 5.30 -4.72 0.40
N SER A 78 6.42 -4.13 -0.03
CA SER A 78 6.41 -2.78 -0.59
C SER A 78 7.13 -2.65 -1.93
N ALA A 79 6.75 -1.61 -2.66
CA ALA A 79 7.39 -1.26 -3.91
C ALA A 79 7.34 0.24 -4.13
N LEU A 80 8.38 0.75 -4.77
CA LEU A 80 8.33 2.09 -5.34
C LEU A 80 7.26 2.15 -6.43
N VAL A 81 6.45 3.20 -6.39
CA VAL A 81 5.54 3.54 -7.47
C VAL A 81 6.34 4.32 -8.50
N ASP A 82 6.37 3.79 -9.71
CA ASP A 82 6.94 4.46 -10.87
C ASP A 82 6.14 5.74 -11.20
N GLU A 83 6.84 6.81 -11.61
CA GLU A 83 6.25 8.11 -11.89
C GLU A 83 5.12 8.04 -12.93
N ASP A 84 5.24 7.14 -13.91
CA ASP A 84 4.21 6.88 -14.93
C ASP A 84 2.87 6.42 -14.30
N ASN A 85 2.90 5.86 -13.10
CA ASN A 85 1.72 5.37 -12.38
C ASN A 85 1.22 6.35 -11.31
N ASN A 86 1.82 7.54 -11.17
CA ASN A 86 1.40 8.55 -10.19
C ASN A 86 -0.06 8.99 -10.38
N HIS A 87 -0.56 9.00 -11.62
CA HIS A 87 -1.96 9.33 -11.89
C HIS A 87 -2.94 8.40 -11.16
N LEU A 88 -2.62 7.10 -11.04
CA LEU A 88 -3.43 6.13 -10.30
C LEU A 88 -3.38 6.39 -8.80
N VAL A 89 -2.21 6.76 -8.27
CA VAL A 89 -2.06 7.15 -6.86
C VAL A 89 -2.90 8.39 -6.56
N VAL A 90 -2.84 9.41 -7.43
CA VAL A 90 -3.63 10.64 -7.29
C VAL A 90 -5.13 10.33 -7.32
N GLU A 91 -5.60 9.49 -8.25
CA GLU A 91 -7.00 9.09 -8.34
C GLU A 91 -7.48 8.38 -7.06
N LEU A 92 -6.70 7.42 -6.56
CA LEU A 92 -7.02 6.71 -5.31
C LEU A 92 -6.98 7.62 -4.09
N THR A 93 -6.05 8.58 -4.05
CA THR A 93 -5.93 9.58 -2.98
C THR A 93 -7.14 10.51 -2.97
N ALA A 94 -7.56 10.98 -4.15
CA ALA A 94 -8.73 11.81 -4.31
C ALA A 94 -9.99 11.06 -3.85
N TRP A 95 -10.15 9.80 -4.28
CA TRP A 95 -11.26 8.96 -3.83
C TRP A 95 -11.27 8.75 -2.31
N ASN A 96 -10.11 8.43 -1.72
CA ASN A 96 -10.00 8.18 -0.28
C ASN A 96 -10.27 9.44 0.57
N SER A 97 -10.15 10.63 -0.04
CA SER A 97 -10.46 11.92 0.59
C SER A 97 -11.93 12.31 0.48
N LEU A 98 -12.74 11.59 -0.30
CA LEU A 98 -14.17 11.85 -0.42
C LEU A 98 -14.91 11.54 0.89
N PRO A 99 -16.03 12.24 1.18
CA PRO A 99 -16.94 11.83 2.24
C PRO A 99 -17.44 10.39 2.04
N MET A 100 -17.70 9.67 3.13
CA MET A 100 -18.15 8.26 3.06
C MET A 100 -19.37 8.03 2.14
N ALA A 101 -20.29 8.99 2.09
CA ALA A 101 -21.47 8.89 1.22
C ALA A 101 -21.11 8.84 -0.27
N GLU A 102 -20.05 9.54 -0.67
CA GLU A 102 -19.58 9.61 -2.06
C GLU A 102 -18.69 8.42 -2.42
N GLN A 103 -17.91 7.91 -1.46
CA GLN A 103 -17.08 6.71 -1.64
C GLN A 103 -17.89 5.46 -2.04
N VAL A 104 -19.16 5.37 -1.63
CA VAL A 104 -20.04 4.26 -2.00
C VAL A 104 -20.50 4.33 -3.46
N VAL A 105 -20.55 5.53 -4.04
CA VAL A 105 -21.07 5.77 -5.39
C VAL A 105 -19.95 5.74 -6.43
N VAL A 106 -18.78 6.29 -6.09
CA VAL A 106 -17.63 6.36 -6.98
C VAL A 106 -16.80 5.09 -6.82
N SER A 107 -16.62 4.33 -7.89
CA SER A 107 -15.79 3.13 -7.86
C SER A 107 -14.31 3.49 -8.01
N TYR A 108 -13.47 2.96 -7.11
CA TYR A 108 -12.01 3.05 -7.16
C TYR A 108 -11.34 1.76 -7.65
N SER A 109 -12.13 0.70 -7.88
CA SER A 109 -11.61 -0.65 -8.13
C SER A 109 -10.78 -0.76 -9.41
N GLY A 110 -11.11 0.03 -10.44
CA GLY A 110 -10.35 0.08 -11.70
C GLY A 110 -8.94 0.64 -11.51
N ALA A 111 -8.81 1.75 -10.77
CA ALA A 111 -7.53 2.36 -10.45
C ALA A 111 -6.70 1.45 -9.53
N ALA A 112 -7.34 0.85 -8.52
CA ALA A 112 -6.69 -0.08 -7.60
C ALA A 112 -6.13 -1.32 -8.32
N ALA A 113 -6.94 -1.94 -9.19
CA ALA A 113 -6.52 -3.10 -9.97
C ALA A 113 -5.40 -2.75 -10.95
N SER A 114 -5.48 -1.59 -11.60
CA SER A 114 -4.45 -1.11 -12.53
C SER A 114 -3.12 -0.86 -11.81
N LEU A 115 -3.15 -0.20 -10.66
CA LEU A 115 -1.95 0.06 -9.86
C LEU A 115 -1.34 -1.26 -9.38
N LEU A 116 -2.15 -2.17 -8.85
CA LEU A 116 -1.67 -3.48 -8.41
C LEU A 116 -1.05 -4.30 -9.56
N ALA A 117 -1.63 -4.27 -10.76
CA ALA A 117 -1.08 -4.94 -11.92
C ALA A 117 0.29 -4.37 -12.34
N LYS A 118 0.47 -3.05 -12.23
CA LYS A 118 1.75 -2.37 -12.51
C LYS A 118 2.80 -2.72 -11.47
N LEU A 119 2.40 -2.73 -10.21
CA LEU A 119 3.21 -3.16 -9.08
C LEU A 119 3.68 -4.61 -9.24
N ARG A 120 2.82 -5.54 -9.69
CA ARG A 120 3.24 -6.92 -9.98
C ARG A 120 4.30 -7.00 -11.07
N LYS A 121 4.13 -6.24 -12.16
CA LYS A 121 5.08 -6.17 -13.28
C LYS A 121 6.46 -5.64 -12.88
N SER A 122 6.58 -4.89 -11.79
CA SER A 122 7.89 -4.47 -11.26
C SER A 122 8.61 -5.58 -10.48
N GLY A 123 8.03 -6.79 -10.40
CA GLY A 123 8.65 -8.00 -9.88
C GLY A 123 8.62 -8.16 -8.36
N ARG A 124 8.01 -7.22 -7.62
CA ARG A 124 8.00 -7.24 -6.15
C ARG A 124 6.83 -7.99 -5.51
N PHE A 125 5.77 -8.27 -6.27
CA PHE A 125 4.56 -8.93 -5.75
C PHE A 125 4.19 -10.23 -6.49
N ASP A 126 4.92 -10.58 -7.55
CA ASP A 126 4.86 -11.88 -8.21
C ASP A 126 5.71 -12.89 -7.45
N ARG A 127 5.27 -13.30 -6.26
CA ARG A 127 5.77 -14.54 -5.67
C ARG A 127 4.75 -15.21 -4.76
N SER A 128 4.00 -16.13 -5.33
CA SER A 128 4.09 -17.53 -4.93
C SER A 128 3.52 -18.43 -6.03
N THR A 129 4.32 -19.45 -6.34
CA THR A 129 4.01 -20.68 -7.07
C THR A 129 2.66 -21.29 -6.71
#